data_AF-A0A9D6IS08-F1
#
_entry.id   AF-A0A9D6IS08-F1
#
_cell.length_a   1.000
_cell.length_b   1.000
_cell.length_c   1.000
_cell.angle_alpha   90.00
_cell.angle_beta   90.00
_cell.angle_gamma   90.00
#
_symmetry.space_group_name_H-M   'P 1'
#
loop_
_entity.id
_entity.type
_entity.pdbx_description
1 polymer ?
#
loop_
_entity_poly.entity_id
_entity_poly.type
_entity_poly.pdbx_seq_one_letter_code
_entity_poly.pdbx_strand_id
1 'polypeptide(L)'
;MIVRVGSTNPVKVRAARRAFRLFFPKVRVEAVDVNSRVPRRPSTLAQIVRGARERATRAHRGGDFGVGIEAGTFRHGGKRYVVTIACVTDGRRTRFGGGPFFEYDPKVKASDETGLVGALTRRRITREEVTRWAVAM
;
A
#
# COMPACT_ATOMS: atom_id res chain seq x y z
N MET A 1 -1.62 21.36 1.40
CA MET A 1 -2.37 20.11 1.21
C MET A 1 -1.97 19.08 2.28
N ILE A 2 -2.97 18.52 2.96
CA ILE A 2 -2.85 17.51 4.01
C ILE A 2 -3.25 16.15 3.44
N VAL A 3 -2.33 15.20 3.50
CA VAL A 3 -2.55 13.81 3.06
C VAL A 3 -2.48 12.92 4.28
N ARG A 4 -3.58 12.22 4.58
CA ARG A 4 -3.69 11.34 5.74
C ARG A 4 -3.54 9.88 5.31
N VAL A 5 -2.50 9.22 5.80
CA VAL A 5 -2.18 7.83 5.46
C VAL A 5 -2.74 6.93 6.55
N GLY A 6 -3.63 6.00 6.19
CA GLY A 6 -4.24 5.01 7.09
C GLY A 6 -3.28 3.90 7.52
N SER A 7 -2.09 4.27 8.00
CA SER A 7 -1.10 3.39 8.60
C SER A 7 -0.05 4.21 9.35
N THR A 8 0.42 3.68 10.48
CA THR A 8 1.59 4.16 11.22
C THR A 8 2.91 3.56 10.73
N ASN A 9 2.88 2.66 9.73
CA ASN A 9 4.09 2.06 9.19
C ASN A 9 4.91 3.13 8.44
N PRO A 10 6.16 3.40 8.86
CA PRO A 10 6.94 4.49 8.28
C PRO A 10 7.23 4.28 6.79
N VAL A 11 7.37 3.04 6.31
CA VAL A 11 7.57 2.75 4.89
C VAL A 11 6.36 3.21 4.06
N LYS A 12 5.14 2.94 4.53
CA LYS A 12 3.90 3.34 3.84
C LYS A 12 3.74 4.86 3.83
N VAL A 13 4.01 5.51 4.95
CA VAL A 13 3.94 6.97 5.09
C VAL A 13 4.98 7.66 4.19
N ARG A 14 6.23 7.18 4.17
CA ARG A 14 7.28 7.71 3.30
C ARG A 14 6.95 7.50 1.82
N ALA A 15 6.46 6.32 1.45
CA ALA A 15 6.04 6.02 0.08
C ALA A 15 4.93 6.96 -0.40
N ALA A 16 3.87 7.16 0.40
CA ALA A 16 2.80 8.08 0.08
C ALA A 16 3.31 9.53 -0.06
N ARG A 17 4.15 9.99 0.87
CA ARG A 17 4.79 11.32 0.78
C ARG A 17 5.60 11.50 -0.49
N ARG A 18 6.41 10.51 -0.87
CA ARG A 18 7.20 10.54 -2.10
C ARG A 18 6.32 10.56 -3.34
N ALA A 19 5.22 9.79 -3.35
CA ALA A 19 4.27 9.76 -4.46
C ALA A 19 3.55 11.11 -4.63
N PHE A 20 2.97 11.66 -3.56
CA PHE A 20 2.24 12.92 -3.63
C PHE A 20 3.14 14.12 -4.00
N ARG A 21 4.42 14.09 -3.60
CA ARG A 21 5.39 15.13 -3.99
C ARG A 21 5.71 15.17 -5.49
N LEU A 22 5.35 14.15 -6.26
CA LEU A 22 5.48 14.18 -7.73
C LEU A 22 4.49 15.15 -8.37
N PHE A 23 3.32 15.35 -7.75
CA PHE A 23 2.23 16.14 -8.30
C PHE A 23 2.00 17.46 -7.56
N PHE A 24 2.42 17.52 -6.30
CA PHE A 24 2.16 18.67 -5.44
C PHE A 24 3.46 19.14 -4.74
N PRO A 25 3.86 20.42 -4.88
CA PRO A 25 5.12 20.91 -4.34
C PRO A 25 5.13 20.99 -2.80
N LYS A 26 3.97 21.23 -2.17
CA LYS A 26 3.83 21.37 -0.71
C LYS A 26 2.81 20.37 -0.15
N VAL A 27 3.32 19.29 0.46
CA VAL A 27 2.52 18.20 1.03
C VAL A 27 2.87 17.98 2.50
N ARG A 28 1.88 18.09 3.39
CA ARG A 28 1.96 17.62 4.78
C ARG A 28 1.35 16.23 4.84
N VAL A 29 2.12 15.24 5.26
CA VAL A 29 1.64 13.85 5.39
C VAL A 29 1.49 13.50 6.85
N GLU A 30 0.31 13.01 7.21
CA GLU A 30 -0.05 12.64 8.58
C GLU A 30 -0.35 11.14 8.62
N ALA A 31 0.27 10.43 9.56
CA ALA A 31 -0.03 9.03 9.81
C ALA A 31 -1.27 8.93 10.70
N VAL A 32 -2.22 8.08 10.31
CA VAL A 32 -3.44 7.81 11.07
C VAL A 32 -3.50 6.32 11.35
N ASP A 33 -3.56 5.95 12.63
CA ASP A 33 -3.81 4.56 12.99
C ASP A 33 -5.27 4.20 12.73
N VAL A 34 -5.48 3.23 11.84
CA VAL A 34 -6.80 2.77 11.45
C VAL A 34 -6.79 1.25 11.24
N ASN A 35 -7.87 0.60 11.68
CA ASN A 35 -8.11 -0.81 11.43
C ASN A 35 -8.54 -1.01 9.97
N SER A 36 -7.87 -1.91 9.24
CA SER A 36 -8.18 -2.24 7.84
C SER A 36 -9.41 -3.14 7.66
N ARG A 37 -9.97 -3.68 8.76
CA ARG A 37 -11.12 -4.61 8.79
C ARG A 37 -10.94 -5.88 7.95
N VAL A 38 -9.68 -6.23 7.67
CA VAL A 38 -9.28 -7.45 6.98
C VAL A 38 -8.21 -8.18 7.80
N PRO A 39 -7.96 -9.48 7.55
CA PRO A 39 -6.93 -10.22 8.26
C PRO A 39 -5.56 -9.51 8.21
N ARG A 40 -4.72 -9.72 9.23
CA ARG A 40 -3.36 -9.14 9.31
C ARG A 40 -2.52 -9.44 8.06
N ARG A 41 -2.76 -10.59 7.42
CA ARG A 41 -2.16 -10.98 6.13
C ARG A 41 -3.26 -11.38 5.15
N PRO A 42 -3.76 -10.44 4.33
CA PRO A 42 -4.76 -10.74 3.29
C PRO A 42 -4.24 -11.76 2.27
N SER A 43 -5.09 -12.70 1.87
CA SER A 43 -4.73 -13.82 0.99
C SER A 43 -5.55 -13.88 -0.30
N THR A 44 -6.41 -12.89 -0.53
CA THR A 44 -7.14 -12.70 -1.79
C THR A 44 -7.06 -11.26 -2.27
N LEU A 45 -7.14 -11.04 -3.58
CA LEU A 45 -7.13 -9.69 -4.15
C LEU A 45 -8.30 -8.85 -3.63
N ALA A 46 -9.49 -9.45 -3.47
CA ALA A 46 -10.66 -8.77 -2.91
C ALA A 46 -10.42 -8.25 -1.48
N GLN A 47 -9.77 -9.04 -0.61
CA GLN A 47 -9.41 -8.59 0.73
C GLN A 47 -8.38 -7.46 0.70
N ILE A 48 -7.39 -7.53 -0.19
CA ILE A 48 -6.34 -6.50 -0.33
C ILE A 48 -6.98 -5.17 -0.76
N VAL A 49 -7.80 -5.19 -1.81
CA VAL A 49 -8.51 -4.00 -2.32
C VAL A 49 -9.44 -3.41 -1.25
N ARG A 50 -10.21 -4.27 -0.55
CA ARG A 50 -11.08 -3.84 0.54
C ARG A 50 -10.29 -3.19 1.69
N GLY A 51 -9.18 -3.80 2.10
CA GLY A 51 -8.31 -3.27 3.16
C GLY A 51 -7.73 -1.90 2.80
N ALA A 52 -7.26 -1.74 1.55
CA ALA A 52 -6.77 -0.46 1.05
C ALA A 52 -7.88 0.60 1.08
N ARG A 53 -9.09 0.28 0.63
CA ARG A 53 -10.24 1.20 0.68
C ARG A 53 -10.60 1.61 2.10
N GLU A 54 -10.75 0.65 3.01
CA GLU A 54 -11.10 0.93 4.41
C GLU A 54 -10.08 1.84 5.09
N ARG A 55 -8.79 1.59 4.86
CA ARG A 55 -7.71 2.45 5.38
C ARG A 55 -7.81 3.86 4.83
N ALA A 56 -8.02 4.02 3.52
CA ALA A 56 -8.11 5.34 2.86
C ALA A 56 -9.29 6.15 3.40
N THR A 57 -10.49 5.56 3.39
CA THR A 57 -11.72 6.22 3.82
C THR A 57 -11.67 6.64 5.29
N ARG A 58 -11.13 5.78 6.17
CA ARG A 58 -11.02 6.09 7.60
C ARG A 58 -9.99 7.16 7.89
N ALA A 59 -8.89 7.15 7.15
CA ALA A 59 -7.83 8.15 7.32
C ALA A 59 -8.21 9.52 6.78
N HIS A 60 -9.10 9.60 5.77
CA HIS A 60 -9.43 10.84 5.06
C HIS A 60 -9.96 11.96 5.96
N ARG A 61 -10.72 11.65 7.02
CA ARG A 61 -11.37 12.64 7.88
C ARG A 61 -10.39 13.71 8.35
N GLY A 62 -10.61 14.98 8.00
CA GLY A 62 -9.75 16.10 8.40
C GLY A 62 -8.47 16.28 7.58
N GLY A 63 -8.42 15.74 6.36
CA GLY A 63 -7.37 16.03 5.37
C GLY A 63 -7.96 16.17 3.96
N ASP A 64 -7.15 16.68 3.03
CA ASP A 64 -7.57 16.82 1.63
C ASP A 64 -7.65 15.45 0.94
N PHE A 65 -6.75 14.52 1.30
CA PHE A 65 -6.71 13.16 0.78
C PHE A 65 -6.57 12.12 1.88
N GLY A 66 -7.25 11.00 1.73
CA GLY A 66 -7.02 9.76 2.47
C GLY A 66 -6.30 8.73 1.61
N VAL A 67 -5.25 8.11 2.17
CA VAL A 67 -4.45 7.09 1.48
C VAL A 67 -4.46 5.80 2.28
N GLY A 68 -4.89 4.72 1.66
CA GLY A 68 -4.86 3.39 2.24
C GLY A 68 -3.98 2.47 1.42
N ILE A 69 -3.08 1.75 2.06
CA ILE A 69 -2.12 0.86 1.40
C ILE A 69 -2.23 -0.50 2.07
N GLU A 70 -2.49 -1.54 1.27
CA GLU A 70 -2.57 -2.91 1.75
C GLU A 70 -1.70 -3.82 0.88
N ALA A 71 -0.85 -4.60 1.55
CA ALA A 71 -0.04 -5.61 0.90
C ALA A 71 -0.58 -6.97 1.30
N GLY A 72 -0.58 -7.90 0.36
CA GLY A 72 -1.06 -9.25 0.63
C GLY A 72 -0.65 -10.18 -0.49
N THR A 73 -1.27 -11.34 -0.50
CA THR A 73 -1.03 -12.35 -1.52
C THR A 73 -2.33 -12.74 -2.21
N PHE A 74 -2.25 -13.24 -3.42
CA PHE A 74 -3.39 -13.81 -4.13
C PHE A 74 -2.93 -15.00 -4.98
N ARG A 75 -3.88 -15.85 -5.38
CA ARG A 75 -3.61 -16.98 -6.29
C ARG A 75 -4.23 -16.73 -7.65
N HIS A 76 -3.50 -17.12 -8.70
CA HIS A 76 -3.98 -17.10 -10.07
C HIS A 76 -3.21 -18.16 -10.87
N GLY A 77 -3.91 -18.98 -11.66
CA GLY A 77 -3.28 -20.04 -12.46
C GLY A 77 -2.44 -21.04 -11.63
N GLY A 78 -2.95 -21.47 -10.46
CA GLY A 78 -2.24 -22.38 -9.55
C GLY A 78 -1.08 -21.76 -8.75
N LYS A 79 -0.54 -20.64 -9.22
CA LYS A 79 0.58 -19.89 -8.63
C LYS A 79 0.11 -18.90 -7.57
N ARG A 80 1.05 -18.41 -6.76
CA ARG A 80 0.82 -17.39 -5.74
C ARG A 80 1.67 -16.16 -6.01
N TYR A 81 1.06 -14.99 -5.81
CA TYR A 81 1.69 -13.70 -6.05
C TYR A 81 1.61 -12.83 -4.79
N VAL A 82 2.61 -11.98 -4.58
CA VAL A 82 2.57 -10.87 -3.63
C VAL A 82 2.29 -9.58 -4.37
N VAL A 83 1.40 -8.74 -3.84
CA VAL A 83 1.03 -7.45 -4.42
C VAL A 83 0.81 -6.40 -3.34
N THR A 84 1.00 -5.14 -3.70
CA THR A 84 0.62 -3.99 -2.89
C THR A 84 -0.37 -3.16 -3.68
N ILE A 85 -1.54 -2.91 -3.10
CA ILE A 85 -2.57 -2.03 -3.64
C ILE A 85 -2.65 -0.78 -2.76
N ALA A 86 -2.72 0.38 -3.40
CA ALA A 86 -3.07 1.63 -2.77
C ALA A 86 -4.47 2.07 -3.21
N CYS A 87 -5.12 2.81 -2.33
CA CYS A 87 -6.38 3.48 -2.54
C CYS A 87 -6.19 4.94 -2.12
N VAL A 88 -6.58 5.88 -2.98
CA VAL A 88 -6.59 7.31 -2.70
C VAL A 88 -8.01 7.83 -2.83
N THR A 89 -8.44 8.66 -1.86
CA THR A 89 -9.74 9.32 -1.89
C THR A 89 -9.63 10.77 -1.46
N ASP A 90 -10.43 11.64 -2.10
CA ASP A 90 -10.65 13.04 -1.72
C ASP A 90 -11.99 13.24 -0.98
N GLY A 91 -12.62 12.14 -0.56
CA GLY A 91 -13.96 12.14 0.07
C GLY A 91 -15.13 12.08 -0.92
N ARG A 92 -14.91 12.39 -2.21
CA ARG A 92 -15.93 12.31 -3.28
C ARG A 92 -15.64 11.18 -4.25
N ARG A 93 -14.38 11.06 -4.66
CA ARG A 93 -13.86 10.07 -5.61
C ARG A 93 -12.91 9.14 -4.89
N THR A 94 -12.84 7.92 -5.39
CA THR A 94 -11.87 6.91 -4.94
C THR A 94 -11.18 6.33 -6.17
N ARG A 95 -9.86 6.19 -6.11
CA ARG A 95 -9.02 5.59 -7.14
C ARG A 95 -8.09 4.57 -6.51
N PHE A 96 -7.76 3.55 -7.28
CA PHE A 96 -6.90 2.45 -6.85
C PHE A 96 -5.70 2.37 -7.78
N GLY A 97 -4.54 2.09 -7.20
CA GLY A 97 -3.31 1.82 -7.93
C GLY A 97 -2.63 0.57 -7.37
N GLY A 98 -1.92 -0.15 -8.22
CA GLY A 98 -1.18 -1.35 -7.85
C GLY A 98 0.29 -1.19 -8.18
N GLY A 99 1.15 -1.67 -7.28
CA GLY A 99 2.54 -1.94 -7.64
C GLY A 99 2.64 -3.24 -8.45
N PRO A 100 3.81 -3.52 -9.05
CA PRO A 100 4.05 -4.81 -9.68
C PRO A 100 3.79 -5.95 -8.68
N PHE A 101 3.22 -7.04 -9.18
CA PHE A 101 3.10 -8.26 -8.42
C PHE A 101 4.23 -9.23 -8.80
N PHE A 102 4.66 -10.03 -7.83
CA PHE A 102 5.73 -11.00 -8.00
C PHE A 102 5.23 -12.38 -7.64
N GLU A 103 5.48 -13.35 -8.51
CA GLU A 103 5.29 -14.77 -8.17
C GLU A 103 6.20 -15.12 -6.99
N TYR A 104 5.70 -15.89 -6.03
CA TYR A 104 6.51 -16.37 -4.93
C TYR A 104 6.13 -17.77 -4.47
N ASP A 105 7.15 -18.57 -4.14
CA ASP A 105 6.97 -19.83 -3.43
C ASP A 105 6.77 -19.55 -1.93
N PRO A 106 5.71 -20.07 -1.28
CA PRO A 106 5.53 -19.99 0.18
C PRO A 106 6.75 -20.40 1.03
N LYS A 107 7.67 -21.20 0.48
CA LYS A 107 8.94 -21.57 1.12
C LYS A 107 9.95 -20.42 1.21
N VAL A 108 9.79 -19.36 0.41
CA VAL A 108 10.64 -18.16 0.49
C VAL A 108 10.38 -17.45 1.81
N LYS A 109 11.41 -17.45 2.67
CA LYS A 109 11.42 -16.67 3.90
C LYS A 109 11.93 -15.26 3.62
N ALA A 110 11.31 -14.28 4.25
CA ALA A 110 11.77 -12.89 4.22
C ALA A 110 11.70 -12.31 5.64
N SER A 111 12.72 -11.52 6.00
CA SER A 111 12.67 -10.72 7.23
C SER A 111 11.64 -9.61 7.12
N ASP A 112 11.20 -9.05 8.24
CA ASP A 112 10.29 -7.90 8.24
C ASP A 112 10.91 -6.68 7.54
N GLU A 113 12.23 -6.49 7.69
CA GLU A 113 13.00 -5.42 7.05
C GLU A 113 13.02 -5.54 5.53
N THR A 114 13.37 -6.73 5.01
CA THR A 114 13.51 -6.94 3.56
C THR A 114 12.14 -7.13 2.90
N GLY A 115 11.24 -7.84 3.57
CA GLY A 115 9.95 -8.32 3.06
C GLY A 115 10.07 -9.18 1.80
N LEU A 116 8.94 -9.72 1.35
CA LEU A 116 8.91 -10.65 0.20
C LEU A 116 9.46 -10.02 -1.08
N VAL A 117 9.09 -8.77 -1.38
CA VAL A 117 9.59 -8.06 -2.59
C VAL A 117 11.11 -7.96 -2.57
N GLY A 118 11.71 -7.53 -1.47
CA GLY A 118 13.16 -7.42 -1.37
C GLY A 118 13.85 -8.78 -1.48
N ALA A 119 13.27 -9.84 -0.92
CA ALA A 119 13.80 -11.19 -1.02
C ALA A 119 13.76 -11.71 -2.47
N LEU A 120 12.62 -11.56 -3.14
CA LEU A 120 12.42 -12.04 -4.52
C LEU A 120 13.28 -11.28 -5.53
N THR A 121 13.48 -9.97 -5.31
CA THR A 121 14.21 -9.11 -6.24
C THR A 121 15.69 -8.98 -5.90
N ARG A 122 16.19 -9.74 -4.91
CA ARG A 122 17.57 -9.62 -4.40
C ARG A 122 17.92 -8.17 -4.04
N ARG A 123 16.97 -7.47 -3.40
CA ARG A 123 17.04 -6.07 -2.96
C ARG A 123 17.19 -5.03 -4.09
N ARG A 124 17.02 -5.42 -5.36
CA ARG A 124 16.99 -4.46 -6.49
C ARG A 124 15.75 -3.58 -6.48
N ILE A 125 14.65 -4.06 -5.89
CA ILE A 125 13.43 -3.28 -5.71
C ILE A 125 13.04 -3.34 -4.24
N THR A 126 12.80 -2.18 -3.64
CA THR A 126 12.42 -2.08 -2.24
C THR A 126 10.89 -2.12 -2.05
N ARG A 127 10.45 -2.48 -0.84
CA ARG A 127 9.04 -2.37 -0.45
C ARG A 127 8.51 -0.94 -0.57
N GLU A 128 9.35 0.05 -0.24
CA GLU A 128 8.98 1.45 -0.32
C GLU A 128 8.71 1.88 -1.76
N GLU A 129 9.54 1.43 -2.72
CA GLU A 129 9.37 1.75 -4.13
C GLU A 129 8.11 1.14 -4.73
N VAL A 130 7.84 -0.15 -4.49
CA VAL A 130 6.59 -0.79 -4.93
C VAL A 130 5.38 -0.07 -4.34
N THR A 131 5.45 0.31 -3.06
CA THR A 131 4.38 1.05 -2.42
C THR A 131 4.21 2.45 -3.03
N ARG A 132 5.31 3.14 -3.32
CA ARG A 132 5.29 4.47 -3.95
C ARG A 132 4.65 4.41 -5.33
N TRP A 133 5.01 3.42 -6.15
CA TRP A 133 4.39 3.20 -7.46
C TRP A 133 2.89 2.96 -7.34
N ALA A 134 2.46 2.12 -6.39
CA ALA A 134 1.03 1.89 -6.16
C ALA A 134 0.26 3.18 -5.85
N VAL A 135 0.85 4.12 -5.11
CA VAL A 135 0.21 5.39 -4.74
C VAL A 135 0.27 6.44 -5.85
N ALA A 136 1.30 6.40 -6.71
CA ALA A 136 1.55 7.43 -7.72
C ALA A 136 0.78 7.23 -9.04
N MET A 137 -0.09 6.22 -9.13
CA MET A 137 -0.87 5.87 -10.33
C MET A 137 -2.00 6.87 -10.60
#